data_AF-A0A956K5H2-F1
#
_entry.id   AF-A0A956K5H2-F1
#
_cell.length_a   1.000
_cell.length_b   1.000
_cell.length_c   1.000
_cell.angle_alpha   90.00
_cell.angle_beta   90.00
_cell.angle_gamma   90.00
#
_symmetry.space_group_name_H-M   'P 1'
#
loop_
_entity.id
_entity.type
_entity.pdbx_description
1 polymer ?
#
loop_
_entity_poly.entity_id
_entity_poly.type
_entity_poly.pdbx_seq_one_letter_code
_entity_poly.pdbx_strand_id
1 'polypeptide(L)'
;MSTSDPRFHAAMGRLLAAGEPFAVATVVAVRGSSSGKPGAKALFDAEGRNVHGWVGGGCVERFTGEQAVEALALAQPRVVVADLDDELLGLGMPCGGQMDIYIEPVCPRAELVVAGDGAVAGKLVEIAAMLGMPVIAHGPGLDVAHHPDPLV
;
A
#
# COMPACT_ATOMS: atom_id res chain seq x y z
N MET A 1 -17.50 2.17 10.18
CA MET A 1 -16.91 0.84 10.38
C MET A 1 -15.90 0.96 11.51
N SER A 2 -15.92 0.01 12.45
CA SER A 2 -14.97 -0.03 13.58
C SER A 2 -13.56 -0.30 13.06
N THR A 3 -12.53 0.28 13.68
CA THR A 3 -11.10 -0.01 13.43
C THR A 3 -10.73 -1.49 13.64
N SER A 4 -11.67 -2.28 14.18
CA SER A 4 -11.54 -3.70 14.46
C SER A 4 -12.33 -4.60 13.49
N ASP A 5 -12.74 -4.13 12.30
CA ASP A 5 -13.46 -4.97 11.34
C ASP A 5 -12.58 -6.17 10.91
N PRO A 6 -12.94 -7.41 11.28
CA PRO A 6 -12.16 -8.59 10.95
C PRO A 6 -12.01 -8.80 9.43
N ARG A 7 -12.97 -8.29 8.64
CA ARG A 7 -12.94 -8.40 7.18
C ARG A 7 -11.86 -7.53 6.56
N PHE A 8 -11.56 -6.38 7.17
CA PHE A 8 -10.49 -5.50 6.71
C PHE A 8 -9.13 -6.16 6.84
N HIS A 9 -8.83 -6.71 8.03
CA HIS A 9 -7.58 -7.42 8.28
C HIS A 9 -7.45 -8.68 7.40
N ALA A 10 -8.54 -9.42 7.18
CA ALA A 10 -8.53 -10.57 6.29
C ALA A 10 -8.25 -10.17 4.83
N ALA A 11 -8.81 -9.04 4.36
CA ALA A 11 -8.54 -8.54 3.01
C ALA A 11 -7.08 -8.11 2.84
N MET A 12 -6.55 -7.39 3.82
CA MET A 12 -5.15 -6.98 3.87
C MET A 12 -4.20 -8.19 3.92
N GLY A 13 -4.51 -9.19 4.76
CA GLY A 13 -3.72 -10.42 4.88
C GLY A 13 -3.64 -11.20 3.57
N ARG A 14 -4.71 -11.20 2.76
CA ARG A 14 -4.71 -11.82 1.44
C ARG A 14 -3.77 -11.11 0.45
N LEU A 15 -3.78 -9.78 0.43
CA LEU A 15 -2.90 -8.99 -0.44
C LEU A 15 -1.43 -9.19 -0.05
N LEU A 16 -1.15 -9.18 1.26
CA LEU A 16 0.17 -9.50 1.80
C LEU A 16 0.65 -10.89 1.38
N ALA A 17 -0.18 -11.91 1.56
CA ALA A 17 0.16 -13.29 1.18
C ALA A 17 0.32 -13.48 -0.33
N ALA A 18 -0.37 -12.67 -1.15
CA ALA A 18 -0.23 -12.68 -2.60
C ALA A 18 1.01 -11.92 -3.09
N GLY A 19 1.72 -11.20 -2.21
CA GLY A 19 2.80 -10.29 -2.62
C GLY A 19 2.31 -9.16 -3.54
N GLU A 20 1.04 -8.78 -3.43
CA GLU A 20 0.44 -7.72 -4.24
C GLU A 20 0.67 -6.37 -3.55
N PRO A 21 1.25 -5.36 -4.22
CA PRO A 21 1.35 -4.02 -3.67
C PRO A 21 -0.05 -3.39 -3.51
N PHE A 22 -0.29 -2.76 -2.35
CA PHE A 22 -1.54 -2.07 -2.05
C PHE A 22 -1.30 -0.91 -1.09
N ALA A 23 -2.19 0.08 -1.08
CA ALA A 23 -2.16 1.18 -0.14
C ALA A 23 -3.29 1.08 0.87
N VAL A 24 -3.00 1.43 2.13
CA VAL A 24 -3.99 1.66 3.17
C VAL A 24 -4.28 3.14 3.23
N ALA A 25 -5.49 3.54 2.83
CA ALA A 25 -5.97 4.89 3.02
C ALA A 25 -6.75 5.00 4.34
N THR A 26 -6.47 6.02 5.14
CA THR A 26 -7.14 6.29 6.41
C THR A 26 -7.52 7.76 6.49
N VAL A 27 -8.80 8.05 6.74
CA VAL A 27 -9.25 9.40 7.07
C VAL A 27 -8.72 9.75 8.47
N VAL A 28 -7.83 10.74 8.55
CA VAL A 28 -7.16 11.13 9.81
C VAL A 28 -7.76 12.40 10.42
N ALA A 29 -8.30 13.29 9.59
CA ALA A 29 -9.00 14.48 10.07
C ALA A 29 -10.14 14.88 9.12
N VAL A 30 -11.15 15.54 9.67
CA VAL A 30 -12.29 16.10 8.93
C VAL A 30 -12.60 17.48 9.48
N ARG A 31 -12.83 18.44 8.59
CA ARG A 31 -13.24 19.81 8.92
C ARG A 31 -14.51 20.11 8.14
N GLY A 32 -15.55 20.60 8.80
CA GLY A 32 -16.86 20.78 8.16
C GLY A 32 -17.58 19.47 7.88
N SER A 33 -18.45 19.48 6.87
CA SER A 33 -19.30 18.35 6.51
C SER A 33 -18.60 17.41 5.54
N SER A 34 -18.68 16.11 5.81
CA SER A 34 -18.01 15.08 5.03
C SER A 34 -18.80 13.77 5.05
N SER A 35 -18.64 12.97 3.99
CA SER A 35 -19.12 11.60 3.93
C SER A 35 -18.31 10.69 4.86
N GLY A 36 -16.98 10.77 4.79
CA GLY A 36 -16.05 10.02 5.64
C GLY A 36 -15.97 10.56 7.06
N LYS A 37 -15.59 9.70 8.00
CA LYS A 37 -15.27 10.11 9.38
C LYS A 37 -13.86 9.71 9.73
N PRO A 38 -13.18 10.41 10.66
CA PRO A 38 -11.89 9.97 11.16
C PRO A 38 -11.91 8.49 11.57
N GLY A 39 -10.92 7.74 11.13
CA GLY A 39 -10.82 6.28 11.31
C GLY A 39 -11.46 5.45 10.20
N ALA A 40 -12.18 6.05 9.23
CA ALA A 40 -12.59 5.36 8.01
C ALA A 40 -11.35 4.93 7.22
N LYS A 41 -11.38 3.71 6.68
CA LYS A 41 -10.23 3.05 6.05
C LYS A 41 -10.65 2.31 4.79
N ALA A 42 -9.81 2.36 3.77
CA ALA A 42 -9.95 1.57 2.56
C ALA A 42 -8.59 1.04 2.09
N LEU A 43 -8.63 -0.06 1.34
CA LEU A 43 -7.49 -0.66 0.65
C LEU A 43 -7.60 -0.31 -0.83
N PHE A 44 -6.51 0.15 -1.42
CA PHE A 44 -6.40 0.44 -2.85
C PHE A 44 -5.31 -0.43 -3.47
N ASP A 45 -5.58 -1.05 -4.61
CA ASP A 45 -4.56 -1.81 -5.35
C ASP A 45 -3.61 -0.89 -6.13
N ALA A 46 -2.65 -1.49 -6.84
CA ALA A 46 -1.65 -0.78 -7.65
C ALA A 46 -2.25 0.04 -8.80
N GLU A 47 -3.49 -0.26 -9.22
CA GLU A 47 -4.23 0.51 -10.22
C GLU A 47 -5.13 1.59 -9.58
N GLY A 48 -5.10 1.74 -8.26
CA GLY A 48 -5.89 2.73 -7.53
C GLY A 48 -7.36 2.34 -7.36
N ARG A 49 -7.72 1.07 -7.55
CA ARG A 49 -9.11 0.60 -7.35
C ARG A 49 -9.33 0.26 -5.87
N ASN A 50 -10.47 0.66 -5.32
CA ASN A 50 -10.85 0.26 -3.96
C ASN A 50 -11.18 -1.24 -3.95
N VAL A 51 -10.38 -2.03 -3.23
CA VAL A 51 -10.57 -3.47 -3.11
C VAL A 51 -11.30 -3.87 -1.82
N HIS A 52 -11.28 -3.01 -0.80
CA HIS A 52 -12.01 -3.24 0.45
C HIS A 52 -12.11 -1.97 1.30
N GLY A 53 -13.20 -1.82 2.04
CA GLY A 53 -13.38 -0.72 2.96
C GLY A 53 -13.88 0.54 2.26
N TRP A 54 -13.79 1.67 2.97
CA TRP A 54 -14.38 2.91 2.54
C TRP A 54 -13.74 4.11 3.22
N VAL A 55 -13.40 5.14 2.45
CA VAL A 55 -12.87 6.43 2.95
C VAL A 55 -13.86 7.58 2.77
N GLY A 56 -14.79 7.50 1.82
CA GLY A 56 -15.71 8.59 1.49
C GLY A 56 -16.51 8.28 0.22
N GLY A 57 -17.39 9.19 -0.18
CA GLY A 57 -18.16 9.06 -1.43
C GLY A 57 -17.29 8.89 -2.68
N GLY A 58 -17.88 8.51 -3.80
CA GLY A 58 -17.16 8.08 -5.02
C GLY A 58 -16.08 9.06 -5.53
N CYS A 59 -16.28 10.38 -5.41
CA CYS A 59 -15.26 11.36 -5.79
C CYS A 59 -14.02 11.31 -4.88
N VAL A 60 -14.24 11.25 -3.56
CA VAL A 60 -13.16 11.10 -2.57
C VAL A 60 -12.44 9.77 -2.78
N GLU A 61 -13.18 8.71 -3.04
CA GLU A 61 -12.63 7.38 -3.31
C GLU A 61 -11.74 7.39 -4.56
N ARG A 62 -12.21 7.99 -5.67
CA ARG A 62 -11.42 8.13 -6.90
C ARG A 62 -10.15 8.95 -6.69
N PHE A 63 -10.27 10.13 -6.08
CA PHE A 63 -9.12 10.97 -5.76
C PHE A 63 -8.11 10.22 -4.88
N THR A 64 -8.59 9.53 -3.85
CA THR A 64 -7.73 8.73 -2.97
C THR A 64 -7.04 7.60 -3.74
N GLY A 65 -7.73 6.96 -4.67
CA GLY A 65 -7.16 5.93 -5.55
C GLY A 65 -6.02 6.46 -6.42
N GLU A 66 -6.19 7.62 -7.05
CA GLU A 66 -5.14 8.28 -7.84
C GLU A 66 -3.90 8.59 -6.97
N GLN A 67 -4.13 9.07 -5.74
CA GLN A 67 -3.05 9.36 -4.79
C GLN A 67 -2.40 8.07 -4.23
N ALA A 68 -3.14 6.97 -4.14
CA ALA A 68 -2.63 5.66 -3.75
C ALA A 68 -1.64 5.10 -4.78
N VAL A 69 -1.94 5.24 -6.08
CA VAL A 69 -1.03 4.87 -7.17
C VAL A 69 0.30 5.62 -7.03
N GLU A 70 0.25 6.93 -6.81
CA GLU A 70 1.48 7.73 -6.62
C GLU A 70 2.26 7.30 -5.37
N ALA A 71 1.59 7.04 -4.25
CA ALA A 71 2.23 6.60 -3.01
C ALA A 71 2.92 5.24 -3.19
N LEU A 72 2.27 4.30 -3.90
CA LEU A 72 2.82 2.99 -4.21
C LEU A 72 4.03 3.08 -5.14
N ALA A 73 3.95 3.90 -6.19
CA ALA A 73 5.04 4.09 -7.14
C ALA A 73 6.30 4.66 -6.46
N LEU A 74 6.14 5.54 -5.47
CA LEU A 74 7.25 6.15 -4.73
C LEU A 74 7.66 5.37 -3.48
N ALA A 75 6.91 4.32 -3.12
CA ALA A 75 7.02 3.60 -1.86
C ALA A 75 7.10 4.53 -0.63
N GLN A 76 6.35 5.63 -0.65
CA GLN A 76 6.39 6.68 0.37
C GLN A 76 4.98 7.04 0.87
N PRO A 77 4.78 7.09 2.20
CA PRO A 77 3.51 7.51 2.76
C PRO A 77 3.27 9.00 2.53
N ARG A 78 2.01 9.39 2.42
CA ARG A 78 1.62 10.79 2.23
C ARG A 78 0.29 11.10 2.90
N VAL A 79 0.11 12.37 3.26
CA VAL A 79 -1.20 12.91 3.63
C VAL A 79 -1.69 13.75 2.47
N VAL A 80 -2.91 13.48 2.02
CA VAL A 80 -3.58 14.24 0.96
C VAL A 80 -4.82 14.91 1.51
N VAL A 81 -5.12 16.07 0.95
CA VAL A 81 -6.28 16.88 1.33
C VAL A 81 -7.32 16.74 0.23
N ALA A 82 -8.48 16.17 0.57
CA ALA A 82 -9.66 16.19 -0.28
C ALA A 82 -10.52 17.39 0.11
N ASP A 83 -10.54 18.42 -0.74
CA ASP A 83 -11.41 19.57 -0.61
C ASP A 83 -12.78 19.26 -1.23
N LEU A 84 -13.84 19.23 -0.40
CA LEU A 84 -15.20 18.89 -0.82
C LEU A 84 -16.03 20.12 -1.24
N ASP A 85 -15.37 21.26 -1.42
CA ASP A 85 -15.96 22.48 -1.97
C ASP A 85 -15.40 22.82 -3.36
N ASP A 86 -14.33 22.14 -3.79
CA ASP A 86 -13.68 22.40 -5.08
C ASP A 86 -14.44 21.74 -6.25
N GLU A 87 -14.69 22.53 -7.31
CA GLU A 87 -15.25 22.06 -8.59
C GLU A 87 -14.34 21.04 -9.28
N LEU A 88 -13.05 20.98 -8.96
CA LEU A 88 -12.09 19.98 -9.45
C LEU A 88 -12.51 18.53 -9.13
N LEU A 89 -13.29 18.31 -8.06
CA LEU A 89 -13.88 17.00 -7.74
C LEU A 89 -15.26 16.75 -8.41
N GLY A 90 -15.73 17.68 -9.25
CA GLY A 90 -16.98 17.57 -10.01
C GLY A 90 -18.25 17.71 -9.16
N LEU A 91 -18.15 18.44 -8.05
CA LEU A 91 -19.19 18.52 -7.02
C LEU A 91 -20.32 19.48 -7.44
N GLY A 92 -21.26 19.00 -8.24
CA GLY A 92 -22.53 19.68 -8.51
C GLY A 92 -23.38 19.97 -7.25
N MET A 93 -22.95 19.51 -6.07
CA MET A 93 -23.44 19.89 -4.74
C MET A 93 -22.26 19.81 -3.74
N PRO A 94 -21.65 20.95 -3.32
CA PRO A 94 -20.53 20.94 -2.37
C PRO A 94 -20.98 20.42 -1.01
N CYS A 95 -20.15 19.59 -0.38
CA CYS A 95 -20.46 19.05 0.94
C CYS A 95 -20.16 20.06 2.05
N GLY A 96 -19.37 21.12 1.80
CA GLY A 96 -19.04 22.14 2.80
C GLY A 96 -17.90 21.73 3.73
N GLY A 97 -16.88 21.01 3.25
CA GLY A 97 -15.85 20.47 4.14
C GLY A 97 -14.59 19.93 3.48
N GLN A 98 -13.65 19.49 4.32
CA GLN A 98 -12.32 19.02 3.93
C GLN A 98 -11.98 17.74 4.70
N MET A 99 -11.28 16.82 4.04
CA MET A 99 -10.77 15.59 4.65
C MET A 99 -9.26 15.46 4.46
N ASP A 100 -8.56 15.15 5.54
CA ASP A 100 -7.15 14.74 5.47
C ASP A 100 -7.11 13.22 5.45
N ILE A 101 -6.49 12.65 4.42
CA ILE A 101 -6.40 11.21 4.18
C ILE A 101 -4.93 10.82 4.20
N TYR A 102 -4.55 9.99 5.16
CA TYR A 102 -3.24 9.38 5.22
C TYR A 102 -3.23 8.13 4.35
N ILE A 103 -2.25 8.04 3.46
CA ILE A 103 -2.06 6.95 2.52
C ILE A 103 -0.73 6.29 2.86
N GLU A 104 -0.79 5.04 3.28
CA GLU A 104 0.36 4.20 3.63
C GLU A 104 0.53 3.12 2.56
N PRO A 105 1.57 3.19 1.71
CA PRO A 105 1.85 2.16 0.72
C PRO A 105 2.46 0.93 1.40
N VAL A 106 1.95 -0.24 1.05
CA VAL A 106 2.48 -1.54 1.44
C VAL A 106 3.03 -2.21 0.18
N CYS A 107 4.34 -2.17 0.04
CA CYS A 107 5.05 -2.74 -1.10
C CYS A 107 5.67 -4.10 -0.73
N PRO A 108 5.72 -5.06 -1.67
CA PRO A 108 6.49 -6.28 -1.50
C PRO A 108 7.95 -5.98 -1.14
N ARG A 109 8.60 -6.91 -0.44
CA ARG A 109 10.01 -6.77 -0.11
C ARG A 109 10.84 -6.69 -1.39
N ALA A 110 11.83 -5.81 -1.38
CA ALA A 110 12.78 -5.70 -2.49
C ALA A 110 13.48 -7.05 -2.71
N GLU A 111 13.45 -7.53 -3.95
CA GLU A 111 14.19 -8.70 -4.38
C GLU A 111 15.65 -8.33 -4.65
N LEU A 112 16.58 -9.12 -4.11
CA LEU A 112 18.00 -8.98 -4.35
C LEU A 112 18.46 -9.92 -5.46
N VAL A 113 18.93 -9.36 -6.57
CA VAL A 113 19.62 -10.12 -7.61
C VAL A 113 21.12 -10.08 -7.35
N VAL A 114 21.75 -11.26 -7.21
CA VAL A 114 23.20 -11.42 -7.03
C VAL A 114 23.77 -12.12 -8.26
N ALA A 115 24.68 -11.47 -8.99
CA ALA A 115 25.34 -12.05 -10.15
C ALA A 115 26.87 -12.17 -9.91
N GLY A 116 27.42 -13.35 -10.15
CA GLY A 116 28.84 -13.69 -9.94
C GLY A 116 29.03 -14.83 -8.93
N ASP A 117 30.23 -15.37 -8.82
CA ASP A 117 30.57 -16.55 -8.00
C ASP A 117 31.65 -16.28 -6.93
N GLY A 118 31.99 -15.00 -6.72
CA GLY A 118 32.98 -14.60 -5.74
C GLY A 118 32.50 -14.68 -4.28
N ALA A 119 33.44 -14.63 -3.33
CA ALA A 119 33.15 -14.66 -1.90
C ALA A 119 32.19 -13.55 -1.43
N VAL A 120 32.22 -12.38 -2.08
CA VAL A 120 31.28 -11.28 -1.81
C VAL A 120 29.86 -11.67 -2.17
N ALA A 121 29.66 -12.35 -3.30
CA ALA A 121 28.34 -12.79 -3.75
C ALA A 121 27.73 -13.78 -2.75
N GLY A 122 28.50 -14.76 -2.28
CA GLY A 122 28.05 -15.69 -1.24
C GLY A 122 27.64 -14.98 0.06
N LYS A 123 28.41 -13.99 0.51
CA LYS A 123 28.07 -13.22 1.72
C LYS A 123 26.84 -12.32 1.56
N LEU A 124 26.61 -11.78 0.38
CA LEU A 124 25.38 -11.03 0.10
C LEU A 124 24.14 -11.92 0.19
N VAL A 125 24.21 -13.16 -0.34
CA VAL A 125 23.11 -14.14 -0.23
C VAL A 125 22.83 -14.49 1.25
N GLU A 126 23.87 -14.75 2.05
CA GLU A 126 23.71 -15.03 3.49
C GLU A 126 23.02 -13.88 4.24
N ILE A 127 23.47 -12.63 4.02
CA ILE A 127 22.88 -11.44 4.67
C ILE A 127 21.43 -11.25 4.23
N ALA A 128 21.14 -11.39 2.94
CA ALA A 128 19.80 -11.21 2.41
C ALA A 128 18.80 -12.25 2.95
N ALA A 129 19.24 -13.50 3.12
CA ALA A 129 18.44 -14.52 3.80
C ALA A 129 18.14 -14.15 5.27
N MET A 130 19.12 -13.63 6.01
CA MET A 130 18.91 -13.15 7.38
C MET A 130 17.91 -11.99 7.45
N LEU A 131 17.87 -11.14 6.43
CA LEU A 131 16.92 -10.03 6.33
C LEU A 131 15.54 -10.46 5.81
N GLY A 132 15.37 -11.75 5.45
CA GLY A 132 14.15 -12.26 4.83
C GLY A 132 13.84 -11.60 3.49
N MET A 133 14.87 -11.16 2.76
CA MET A 133 14.74 -10.62 1.41
C MET A 133 14.68 -11.78 0.41
N PRO A 134 13.79 -11.73 -0.59
CA PRO A 134 13.85 -12.65 -1.73
C PRO A 134 15.20 -12.48 -2.45
N VAL A 135 15.87 -13.58 -2.81
CA VAL A 135 17.18 -13.55 -3.48
C VAL A 135 17.16 -14.41 -4.74
N ILE A 136 17.58 -13.84 -5.86
CA ILE A 136 17.90 -14.55 -7.09
C ILE A 136 19.42 -14.50 -7.26
N ALA A 137 20.09 -15.66 -7.23
CA ALA A 137 21.53 -15.73 -7.45
C ALA A 137 21.88 -16.42 -8.78
N HIS A 138 22.82 -15.83 -9.51
CA HIS A 138 23.32 -16.32 -10.78
C HIS A 138 24.85 -16.43 -10.75
N GLY A 139 25.37 -17.65 -10.60
CA GLY A 139 26.81 -17.94 -10.65
C GLY A 139 27.11 -19.43 -10.41
N PRO A 140 28.22 -19.96 -10.96
CA PRO A 140 28.69 -21.31 -10.62
C PRO A 140 28.89 -21.45 -9.10
N GLY A 141 28.22 -22.42 -8.46
CA GLY A 141 28.37 -22.67 -7.02
C GLY A 141 27.54 -21.75 -6.10
N LEU A 142 26.74 -20.83 -6.65
CA LEU A 142 25.66 -20.17 -5.90
C LEU A 142 24.39 -20.99 -6.05
N ASP A 143 24.15 -21.90 -5.11
CA ASP A 143 22.88 -22.63 -5.01
C ASP A 143 21.88 -21.78 -4.24
N VAL A 144 21.04 -21.03 -4.97
CA VAL A 144 19.79 -20.50 -4.42
C VAL A 144 18.77 -21.62 -4.47
N ALA A 145 18.86 -22.52 -3.48
CA ALA A 145 17.69 -23.27 -3.10
C ALA A 145 16.60 -22.25 -2.76
N HIS A 146 15.61 -22.17 -3.64
CA HIS A 146 14.38 -21.40 -3.48
C HIS A 146 13.90 -21.54 -2.04
N HIS A 147 14.12 -20.52 -1.21
CA HIS A 147 13.63 -20.54 0.16
C HIS A 147 12.16 -20.13 0.12
N PRO A 148 11.24 -21.01 0.54
CA PRO A 148 9.83 -20.68 0.55
C PRO A 148 9.58 -19.56 1.56
N ASP A 149 8.68 -18.69 1.14
CA ASP A 149 7.96 -17.65 1.87
C ASP A 149 8.10 -17.66 3.42
N PRO A 150 8.58 -16.57 4.05
CA PRO A 150 8.60 -16.45 5.51
C PRO A 150 7.22 -16.11 6.12
N LEU A 151 6.11 -16.15 5.36
CA LEU A 151 4.75 -15.88 5.86
C LEU A 151 3.91 -17.14 6.15
N VAL A 152 4.53 -18.24 6.58
CA VAL A 152 3.85 -19.29 7.39
C VAL A 152 4.23 -19.16 8.85
#